data_AF-A0A2V7CPC5-F1
#
_entry.id   AF-A0A2V7CPC5-F1
#
_cell.length_a   1.000
_cell.length_b   1.000
_cell.length_c   1.000
_cell.angle_alpha   90.00
_cell.angle_beta   90.00
_cell.angle_gamma   90.00
#
_symmetry.space_group_name_H-M   'P 1'
#
loop_
_entity.id
_entity.type
_entity.pdbx_description
1 polymer ?
#
loop_
_entity_poly.entity_id
_entity_poly.type
_entity_poly.pdbx_seq_one_letter_code
_entity_poly.pdbx_strand_id
1 'polypeptide(L)'
;MDRVTWDAVLARLDDALALCHRFGLGKEVAASRFIEYRRVVTGLVTALHDGGQDAAREEFHRDSALSMIALTEAAEFGDVGDFISQYGEHGVRRTLGRVLDGPVLPADEDPNSNDPRNRLFEFVIASKLWRAGLQPRLGDRPDVSCEVRGKTFFIECKRPLTARGVKGRITDEPRCCPTGSMPPVAKRSASSPCRSRDV
;
A
#
# COMPACT_ATOMS: atom_id res chain seq x y z
N MET A 1 20.38 4.34 1.21
CA MET A 1 19.25 3.39 1.19
C MET A 1 19.90 2.03 1.09
N ASP A 2 19.97 1.31 2.21
CA ASP A 2 20.60 -0.01 2.22
C ASP A 2 19.83 -0.96 1.28
N ARG A 3 20.57 -1.80 0.57
CA ARG A 3 19.98 -2.75 -0.37
C ARG A 3 19.21 -3.78 0.45
N VAL A 4 17.89 -3.81 0.30
CA VAL A 4 17.04 -4.83 0.92
C VAL A 4 17.38 -6.19 0.31
N THR A 5 17.81 -7.13 1.15
CA THR A 5 18.08 -8.53 0.76
C THR A 5 16.81 -9.38 0.85
N TRP A 6 16.79 -10.53 0.17
CA TRP A 6 15.67 -11.48 0.30
C TRP A 6 15.54 -12.03 1.73
N ASP A 7 16.66 -12.20 2.45
CA ASP A 7 16.64 -12.52 3.89
C ASP A 7 15.89 -11.46 4.70
N ALA A 8 16.16 -10.17 4.43
CA ALA A 8 15.50 -9.08 5.13
C ALA A 8 14.00 -9.00 4.77
N VAL A 9 13.61 -9.39 3.55
CA VAL A 9 12.19 -9.55 3.18
C VAL A 9 11.55 -10.68 3.97
N LEU A 10 12.19 -11.86 4.01
CA LEU A 10 11.67 -13.03 4.72
C LEU A 10 11.53 -12.78 6.23
N ALA A 11 12.54 -12.17 6.86
CA ALA A 11 12.52 -11.86 8.28
C ALA A 11 11.37 -10.89 8.64
N ARG A 12 11.21 -9.80 7.87
CA ARG A 12 10.10 -8.85 8.11
C ARG A 12 8.73 -9.47 7.85
N LEU A 13 8.61 -10.35 6.86
CA LEU A 13 7.38 -11.10 6.63
C LEU A 13 7.05 -11.98 7.86
N ASP A 14 8.03 -12.72 8.36
CA ASP A 14 7.86 -13.58 9.55
C ASP A 14 7.45 -12.77 10.78
N ASP A 15 8.05 -11.60 11.00
CA ASP A 15 7.68 -10.69 12.08
C ASP A 15 6.23 -10.18 11.95
N ALA A 16 5.80 -9.81 10.74
CA ALA A 16 4.43 -9.37 10.47
C ALA A 16 3.41 -10.49 10.66
N LEU A 17 3.72 -11.72 10.25
CA LEU A 17 2.86 -12.88 10.49
C LEU A 17 2.79 -13.21 11.98
N ALA A 18 3.91 -13.16 12.70
CA ALA A 18 3.94 -13.35 14.15
C ALA A 18 3.12 -12.28 14.88
N LEU A 19 3.14 -11.03 14.41
CA LEU A 19 2.29 -9.96 14.94
C LEU A 19 0.80 -10.27 14.74
N CYS A 20 0.41 -10.78 13.56
CA CYS A 20 -0.97 -11.20 13.31
C CYS A 20 -1.40 -12.34 14.25
N HIS A 21 -0.51 -13.31 14.52
CA HIS A 21 -0.77 -14.35 15.52
C HIS A 21 -1.02 -13.77 16.92
N ARG A 22 -0.23 -12.78 17.34
CA ARG A 22 -0.43 -12.10 18.63
C ARG A 22 -1.78 -11.38 18.73
N PHE A 23 -2.30 -10.91 17.60
CA PHE A 23 -3.64 -10.33 17.51
C PHE A 23 -4.76 -11.37 17.36
N GLY A 24 -4.46 -12.66 17.48
CA GLY A 24 -5.45 -13.74 17.39
C GLY A 24 -5.92 -14.04 15.97
N LEU A 25 -5.18 -13.63 14.94
CA LEU A 25 -5.48 -13.88 13.52
C LEU A 25 -4.79 -15.16 12.97
N GLY A 26 -4.48 -16.12 13.85
CA GLY A 26 -3.68 -17.28 13.47
C GLY A 26 -4.34 -18.18 12.41
N LYS A 27 -5.67 -18.25 12.39
CA LYS A 27 -6.42 -19.02 11.38
C LYS A 27 -6.38 -18.33 10.02
N GLU A 28 -6.56 -17.02 10.03
CA GLU A 28 -6.50 -16.15 8.85
C GLU A 28 -5.09 -16.17 8.25
N VAL A 29 -4.05 -16.10 9.08
CA VAL A 29 -2.65 -16.26 8.64
C VAL A 29 -2.47 -17.61 7.94
N ALA A 30 -2.89 -18.71 8.56
CA ALA A 30 -2.71 -20.05 8.00
C ALA A 30 -3.41 -20.25 6.64
N ALA A 31 -4.53 -19.55 6.41
CA ALA A 31 -5.28 -19.59 5.15
C ALA A 31 -4.83 -18.53 4.14
N SER A 32 -3.96 -17.59 4.53
CA SER A 32 -3.59 -16.44 3.71
C SER A 32 -2.61 -16.78 2.59
N ARG A 33 -2.64 -15.94 1.55
CA ARG A 33 -1.63 -15.95 0.47
C ARG A 33 -0.19 -15.74 0.98
N PHE A 34 -0.01 -15.15 2.16
CA PHE A 34 1.31 -14.91 2.73
C PHE A 34 2.05 -16.17 3.17
N ILE A 35 1.34 -17.28 3.42
CA ILE A 35 2.00 -18.58 3.66
C ILE A 35 2.67 -19.08 2.39
N GLU A 36 2.00 -18.94 1.25
CA GLU A 36 2.58 -19.30 -0.04
C GLU A 36 3.73 -18.37 -0.40
N TYR A 37 3.60 -17.07 -0.17
CA TYR A 37 4.70 -16.14 -0.38
C TYR A 37 5.90 -16.46 0.51
N ARG A 38 5.67 -16.78 1.79
CA ARG A 38 6.73 -17.20 2.72
C ARG A 38 7.47 -18.43 2.18
N ARG A 39 6.74 -19.43 1.67
CA ARG A 39 7.32 -20.63 1.04
C ARG A 39 8.21 -20.27 -0.14
N VAL A 40 7.71 -19.43 -1.05
CA VAL A 40 8.44 -18.99 -2.25
C VAL A 40 9.70 -18.22 -1.88
N VAL A 41 9.59 -17.21 -1.00
CA VAL A 41 10.73 -16.40 -0.57
C VAL A 41 11.77 -17.25 0.18
N THR A 42 11.33 -18.23 0.99
CA THR A 42 12.25 -19.18 1.63
C THR A 42 13.02 -20.01 0.60
N GLY A 43 12.35 -20.49 -0.45
CA GLY A 43 13.01 -21.23 -1.55
C GLY A 43 14.07 -20.38 -2.25
N LEU A 44 13.74 -19.12 -2.56
CA LEU A 44 14.66 -18.16 -3.16
C LEU A 44 15.88 -17.87 -2.29
N VAL A 45 15.67 -17.64 -0.99
CA VAL A 45 16.74 -17.43 0.00
C VAL A 45 17.64 -18.66 0.10
N THR A 46 17.05 -19.86 0.21
CA THR A 46 17.80 -21.11 0.30
C THR A 46 18.64 -21.36 -0.95
N ALA A 47 18.05 -21.20 -2.14
CA ALA A 47 18.77 -21.34 -3.40
C ALA A 47 19.93 -20.35 -3.52
N LEU A 48 19.75 -19.11 -3.05
CA LEU A 48 20.80 -18.09 -3.03
C LEU A 48 21.95 -18.45 -2.09
N HIS A 49 21.65 -18.97 -0.90
CA HIS A 49 22.67 -19.37 0.08
C HIS A 49 23.44 -20.63 -0.34
N ASP A 50 22.73 -21.64 -0.84
CA ASP A 50 23.32 -22.95 -1.13
C ASP A 50 23.99 -23.02 -2.50
N GLY A 51 23.43 -22.32 -3.50
CA GLY A 51 23.85 -22.40 -4.90
C GLY A 51 24.21 -21.06 -5.53
N GLY A 52 24.17 -19.96 -4.78
CA GLY A 52 24.53 -18.63 -5.26
C GLY A 52 23.52 -18.03 -6.24
N GLN A 53 23.95 -17.03 -7.00
CA GLN A 53 23.09 -16.23 -7.88
C GLN A 53 22.43 -17.04 -9.00
N ASP A 54 23.12 -18.05 -9.54
CA ASP A 54 22.59 -18.86 -10.64
C ASP A 54 21.44 -19.76 -10.16
N ALA A 55 21.62 -20.45 -9.03
CA ALA A 55 20.55 -21.26 -8.44
C ALA A 55 19.34 -20.40 -8.02
N ALA A 56 19.59 -19.23 -7.42
CA ALA A 56 18.55 -18.26 -7.09
C ALA A 56 17.77 -17.80 -8.33
N ARG A 57 18.48 -17.56 -9.43
CA ARG A 57 17.88 -17.16 -10.71
C ARG A 57 17.04 -18.28 -11.31
N GLU A 58 17.52 -19.51 -11.28
CA GLU A 58 16.76 -20.69 -11.73
C GLU A 58 15.49 -20.88 -10.90
N GLU A 59 15.59 -20.79 -9.57
CA GLU A 59 14.43 -20.89 -8.67
C GLU A 59 13.39 -19.81 -8.97
N PHE A 60 13.83 -18.56 -9.10
CA PHE A 60 12.98 -17.44 -9.46
C PHE A 60 12.26 -17.64 -10.81
N HIS A 61 12.96 -18.24 -11.78
CA HIS A 61 12.39 -18.47 -13.11
C HIS A 61 11.47 -19.69 -13.22
N ARG A 62 11.38 -20.56 -12.21
CA ARG A 62 10.38 -21.65 -12.18
C ARG A 62 8.95 -21.12 -12.27
N ASP A 63 8.69 -20.01 -11.58
CA ASP A 63 7.48 -19.21 -11.74
C ASP A 63 7.83 -17.75 -11.47
N SER A 64 8.16 -17.01 -12.53
CA SER A 64 8.55 -15.61 -12.40
C SER A 64 7.40 -14.71 -11.96
N ALA A 65 6.15 -15.05 -12.31
CA ALA A 65 5.00 -14.25 -11.94
C ALA A 65 4.77 -14.36 -10.43
N LEU A 66 4.70 -15.58 -9.91
CA LEU A 66 4.55 -15.82 -8.47
C LEU A 66 5.74 -15.27 -7.68
N SER A 67 6.97 -15.48 -8.14
CA SER A 67 8.17 -15.01 -7.45
C SER A 67 8.20 -13.47 -7.32
N MET A 68 7.84 -12.75 -8.37
CA MET A 68 7.75 -11.29 -8.34
C MET A 68 6.68 -10.80 -7.35
N ILE A 69 5.50 -11.41 -7.39
CA ILE A 69 4.40 -11.05 -6.48
C ILE A 69 4.76 -11.37 -5.04
N ALA A 70 5.28 -12.57 -4.77
CA ALA A 70 5.68 -13.00 -3.44
C ALA A 70 6.73 -12.06 -2.84
N LEU A 71 7.79 -11.72 -3.57
CA LEU A 71 8.81 -10.78 -3.11
C LEU A 71 8.24 -9.38 -2.83
N THR A 72 7.37 -8.89 -3.73
CA THR A 72 6.78 -7.54 -3.61
C THR A 72 5.84 -7.46 -2.42
N GLU A 73 4.84 -8.34 -2.35
CA GLU A 73 3.83 -8.30 -1.29
C GLU A 73 4.40 -8.72 0.07
N ALA A 74 5.39 -9.62 0.12
CA ALA A 74 6.10 -9.93 1.36
C ALA A 74 6.85 -8.70 1.90
N ALA A 75 7.53 -7.95 1.02
CA ALA A 75 8.22 -6.74 1.42
C ALA A 75 7.23 -5.67 1.90
N GLU A 76 6.13 -5.47 1.17
CA GLU A 76 5.07 -4.52 1.52
C GLU A 76 4.42 -4.86 2.86
N PHE A 77 4.03 -6.12 3.08
CA PHE A 77 3.38 -6.54 4.32
C PHE A 77 4.35 -6.49 5.51
N GLY A 78 5.60 -6.89 5.30
CA GLY A 78 6.67 -6.75 6.30
C GLY A 78 6.91 -5.29 6.70
N ASP A 79 6.95 -4.36 5.76
CA ASP A 79 7.12 -2.92 6.02
C ASP A 79 5.95 -2.27 6.77
N VAL A 80 4.80 -2.93 6.78
CA VAL A 80 3.61 -2.46 7.47
C VAL A 80 3.60 -2.90 8.95
N GLY A 81 4.33 -3.96 9.31
CA GLY A 81 4.35 -4.52 10.66
C GLY A 81 4.67 -3.51 11.77
N ASP A 82 5.68 -2.66 11.56
CA ASP A 82 6.06 -1.61 12.52
C ASP A 82 4.92 -0.61 12.76
N PHE A 83 4.30 -0.13 11.67
CA PHE A 83 3.17 0.81 11.74
C PHE A 83 1.98 0.20 12.49
N ILE A 84 1.65 -1.05 12.19
CA ILE A 84 0.56 -1.79 12.85
C ILE A 84 0.80 -1.91 14.36
N SER A 85 2.04 -2.20 14.77
CA SER A 85 2.37 -2.42 16.17
C SER A 85 2.03 -1.22 17.06
N GLN A 86 2.09 0.00 16.50
CA GLN A 86 1.79 1.25 17.21
C GLN A 86 0.30 1.60 17.24
N TYR A 87 -0.48 1.07 16.30
CA TYR A 87 -1.86 1.46 16.07
C TYR A 87 -2.86 0.81 17.05
N GLY A 88 -2.41 -0.19 17.82
CA GLY A 88 -3.20 -0.88 18.84
C GLY A 88 -4.05 -2.04 18.30
N GLU A 89 -4.24 -3.05 19.15
CA GLU A 89 -4.82 -4.35 18.81
C GLU A 89 -6.27 -4.27 18.28
N HIS A 90 -7.14 -3.50 18.94
CA HIS A 90 -8.59 -3.52 18.66
C HIS A 90 -9.00 -2.78 17.39
N GLY A 91 -8.27 -1.73 16.99
CA GLY A 91 -8.58 -0.96 15.78
C GLY A 91 -8.16 -1.66 14.49
N VAL A 92 -7.10 -2.47 14.54
CA VAL A 92 -6.44 -2.98 13.33
C VAL A 92 -6.74 -4.44 13.03
N ARG A 93 -7.15 -5.25 14.02
CA ARG A 93 -7.43 -6.69 13.83
C ARG A 93 -8.42 -6.97 12.70
N ARG A 94 -9.54 -6.24 12.65
CA ARG A 94 -10.56 -6.43 11.59
C ARG A 94 -9.98 -6.16 10.21
N THR A 95 -9.22 -5.08 10.07
CA THR A 95 -8.68 -4.66 8.78
C THR A 95 -7.53 -5.57 8.34
N LEU A 96 -6.69 -6.01 9.28
CA LEU A 96 -5.68 -7.05 9.01
C LEU A 96 -6.30 -8.37 8.57
N GLY A 97 -7.39 -8.79 9.20
CA GLY A 97 -8.14 -9.98 8.77
C GLY A 97 -8.55 -9.90 7.30
N ARG A 98 -8.97 -8.71 6.82
CA ARG A 98 -9.27 -8.49 5.40
C ARG A 98 -8.03 -8.51 4.52
N VAL A 99 -6.92 -7.92 4.97
CA VAL A 99 -5.64 -7.94 4.23
C VAL A 99 -5.13 -9.37 3.99
N LEU A 100 -5.36 -10.28 4.94
CA LEU A 100 -4.91 -11.67 4.89
C LEU A 100 -5.72 -12.55 3.90
N ASP A 101 -6.89 -12.10 3.46
CA ASP A 101 -7.77 -12.86 2.56
C ASP A 101 -7.38 -12.70 1.07
N GLY A 102 -8.08 -13.37 0.16
CA GLY A 102 -7.95 -13.19 -1.28
C GLY A 102 -6.91 -14.09 -1.95
N PRO A 103 -6.91 -14.12 -3.29
CA PRO A 103 -6.15 -15.10 -4.07
C PRO A 103 -4.65 -14.84 -4.02
N VAL A 104 -3.85 -15.87 -4.30
CA VAL A 104 -2.38 -15.80 -4.31
C VAL A 104 -1.87 -14.86 -5.42
N LEU A 105 -2.44 -14.88 -6.61
CA LEU A 105 -2.02 -13.99 -7.69
C LEU A 105 -3.03 -12.85 -7.89
N PRO A 106 -2.57 -11.62 -8.20
CA PRO A 106 -3.47 -10.52 -8.57
C PRO A 106 -4.30 -10.81 -9.81
N ALA A 107 -3.79 -11.66 -10.72
CA ALA A 107 -4.51 -12.03 -11.95
C ALA A 107 -5.79 -12.85 -11.68
N ASP A 108 -5.87 -13.48 -10.50
CA ASP A 108 -7.02 -14.27 -10.07
C ASP A 108 -8.04 -13.42 -9.30
N GLU A 109 -7.81 -12.11 -9.17
CA GLU A 109 -8.74 -11.20 -8.55
C GLU A 109 -9.92 -10.86 -9.46
N ASP A 110 -11.08 -10.71 -8.84
CA ASP A 110 -12.30 -10.24 -9.46
C ASP A 110 -12.86 -9.04 -8.65
N PRO A 111 -13.98 -8.43 -9.08
CA PRO A 111 -14.60 -7.31 -8.35
C PRO A 111 -14.92 -7.58 -6.87
N ASN A 112 -15.07 -8.85 -6.47
CA ASN A 112 -15.40 -9.30 -5.12
C ASN A 112 -14.19 -9.76 -4.30
N SER A 113 -13.03 -10.01 -4.92
CA SER A 113 -11.83 -10.54 -4.24
C SER A 113 -10.63 -9.60 -4.23
N ASN A 114 -10.79 -8.34 -4.69
CA ASN A 114 -9.72 -7.35 -4.76
C ASN A 114 -9.53 -6.47 -3.50
N ASP A 115 -10.49 -6.48 -2.56
CA ASP A 115 -10.43 -5.69 -1.31
C ASP A 115 -9.16 -5.98 -0.49
N PRO A 116 -8.72 -7.24 -0.30
CA PRO A 116 -7.53 -7.54 0.50
C PRO A 116 -6.26 -6.80 0.03
N ARG A 117 -6.00 -6.75 -1.27
CA ARG A 117 -4.86 -6.00 -1.83
C ARG A 117 -5.06 -4.50 -1.82
N ASN A 118 -6.29 -4.01 -1.97
CA ASN A 118 -6.57 -2.58 -1.82
C ASN A 118 -6.26 -2.12 -0.39
N ARG A 119 -6.71 -2.89 0.62
CA ARG A 119 -6.40 -2.63 2.03
C ARG A 119 -4.91 -2.72 2.32
N LEU A 120 -4.20 -3.71 1.75
CA LEU A 120 -2.75 -3.76 1.90
C LEU A 120 -2.09 -2.48 1.35
N PHE A 121 -2.53 -2.01 0.18
CA PHE A 121 -2.01 -0.80 -0.42
C PHE A 121 -2.27 0.45 0.45
N GLU A 122 -3.46 0.60 1.04
CA GLU A 122 -3.77 1.66 2.01
C GLU A 122 -2.81 1.63 3.21
N PHE A 123 -2.55 0.44 3.76
CA PHE A 123 -1.60 0.24 4.86
C PHE A 123 -0.18 0.60 4.47
N VAL A 124 0.27 0.26 3.26
CA VAL A 124 1.60 0.62 2.76
C VAL A 124 1.74 2.14 2.66
N ILE A 125 0.72 2.84 2.15
CA ILE A 125 0.73 4.32 2.10
C ILE A 125 0.78 4.90 3.52
N ALA A 126 -0.07 4.42 4.44
CA ALA A 126 -0.05 4.85 5.83
C ALA A 126 1.31 4.58 6.49
N SER A 127 1.88 3.38 6.35
CA SER A 127 3.20 3.04 6.90
C SER A 127 4.29 3.99 6.38
N LYS A 128 4.29 4.31 5.08
CA LYS A 128 5.25 5.26 4.49
C LYS A 128 5.12 6.66 5.07
N LEU A 129 3.89 7.16 5.25
CA LEU A 129 3.65 8.46 5.89
C LEU A 129 4.11 8.46 7.35
N TRP A 130 3.84 7.37 8.07
CA TRP A 130 4.25 7.21 9.45
C TRP A 130 5.79 7.19 9.60
N ARG A 131 6.49 6.43 8.75
CA ARG A 131 7.97 6.41 8.69
C ARG A 131 8.57 7.77 8.32
N ALA A 132 7.82 8.62 7.62
CA ALA A 132 8.21 10.00 7.34
C ALA A 132 7.96 10.96 8.53
N GLY A 133 7.55 10.46 9.70
CA GLY A 133 7.29 11.24 10.90
C GLY A 133 5.90 11.88 10.95
N LEU A 134 4.97 11.46 10.09
CA LEU A 134 3.58 11.91 10.13
C LEU A 134 2.72 10.99 11.01
N GLN A 135 1.49 11.42 11.28
CA GLN A 135 0.50 10.65 12.05
C GLN A 135 -0.68 10.27 11.13
N PRO A 136 -0.48 9.32 10.21
CA PRO A 136 -1.54 8.90 9.31
C PRO A 136 -2.64 8.15 10.05
N ARG A 137 -3.87 8.31 9.58
CA ARG A 137 -5.04 7.56 10.02
C ARG A 137 -5.71 6.82 8.90
N LEU A 138 -5.87 5.51 9.08
CA LEU A 138 -6.66 4.66 8.22
C LEU A 138 -8.16 4.92 8.43
N GLY A 139 -8.93 4.90 7.35
CA GLY A 139 -10.38 5.09 7.38
C GLY A 139 -11.06 4.42 6.20
N ASP A 140 -12.40 4.48 6.17
CA ASP A 140 -13.17 4.04 5.01
C ASP A 140 -13.43 5.20 4.02
N ARG A 141 -13.44 6.45 4.50
CA ARG A 141 -13.52 7.70 3.69
C ARG A 141 -12.92 8.89 4.47
N PRO A 142 -11.74 9.39 4.07
CA PRO A 142 -10.85 8.83 3.05
C PRO A 142 -10.19 7.53 3.52
N ASP A 143 -9.54 6.83 2.59
CA ASP A 143 -8.76 5.63 2.89
C ASP A 143 -7.62 5.94 3.88
N VAL A 144 -6.90 7.05 3.66
CA VAL A 144 -5.86 7.56 4.56
C VAL A 144 -6.05 9.06 4.78
N SER A 145 -5.83 9.53 6.01
CA SER A 145 -5.74 10.95 6.32
C SER A 145 -4.48 11.25 7.12
N CYS A 146 -3.87 12.43 6.98
CA CYS A 146 -2.76 12.83 7.83
C CYS A 146 -2.73 14.35 8.01
N GLU A 147 -2.15 14.82 9.12
CA GLU A 147 -1.94 16.24 9.35
C GLU A 147 -0.50 16.62 8.98
N VAL A 148 -0.37 17.71 8.21
CA VAL A 148 0.93 18.31 7.88
C VAL A 148 0.82 19.82 8.13
N ARG A 149 1.57 20.32 9.11
CA ARG A 149 1.62 21.76 9.45
C ARG A 149 0.23 22.37 9.69
N GLY A 150 -0.61 21.69 10.48
CA GLY A 150 -1.97 22.14 10.80
C GLY A 150 -2.98 21.97 9.67
N LYS A 151 -2.60 21.37 8.53
CA LYS A 151 -3.52 21.08 7.42
C LYS A 151 -3.79 19.59 7.35
N THR A 152 -5.07 19.22 7.29
CA THR A 152 -5.49 17.84 7.07
C THR A 152 -5.46 17.52 5.58
N PHE A 153 -4.74 16.47 5.22
CA PHE A 153 -4.74 15.88 3.90
C PHE A 153 -5.61 14.62 3.93
N PHE A 154 -6.51 14.50 2.96
CA PHE A 154 -7.33 13.32 2.73
C PHE A 154 -6.81 12.62 1.47
N ILE A 155 -6.48 11.34 1.56
CA ILE A 155 -5.80 10.57 0.54
C ILE A 155 -6.69 9.38 0.17
N GLU A 156 -7.12 9.37 -1.08
CA GLU A 156 -7.84 8.24 -1.66
C GLU A 156 -6.84 7.34 -2.40
N CYS A 157 -6.81 6.07 -2.03
CA CYS A 157 -5.95 5.05 -2.59
C CYS A 157 -6.68 4.34 -3.73
N LYS A 158 -6.07 4.29 -4.91
CA LYS A 158 -6.63 3.57 -6.07
C LYS A 158 -5.64 2.54 -6.58
N ARG A 159 -6.13 1.32 -6.76
CA ARG A 159 -5.46 0.23 -7.48
C ARG A 159 -6.28 -0.17 -8.72
N PRO A 160 -6.05 0.46 -9.88
CA PRO A 160 -6.73 0.10 -11.11
C PRO A 160 -6.40 -1.34 -11.52
N LEU A 161 -7.42 -2.17 -11.76
CA LEU A 161 -7.24 -3.54 -12.25
C LEU A 161 -6.86 -3.59 -13.73
N THR A 162 -7.08 -2.50 -14.47
CA THR A 162 -6.76 -2.39 -15.89
C THR A 162 -6.18 -1.02 -16.22
N ALA A 163 -5.31 -0.96 -17.22
CA ALA A 163 -4.73 0.29 -17.72
C ALA A 163 -5.82 1.29 -18.18
N ARG A 164 -6.93 0.79 -18.76
CA ARG A 164 -8.07 1.62 -19.16
C ARG A 164 -8.80 2.24 -17.95
N GLY A 165 -8.83 1.53 -16.82
CA GLY A 165 -9.45 1.98 -15.57
C GLY A 165 -8.67 3.10 -14.86
N VAL A 166 -7.43 3.39 -15.26
CA VAL A 166 -6.61 4.45 -14.66
C VAL A 166 -7.23 5.83 -14.88
N LYS A 167 -7.58 6.18 -16.13
CA LYS A 167 -8.10 7.52 -16.46
C LYS A 167 -9.45 7.82 -15.83
N GLY A 168 -10.33 6.82 -15.71
CA GLY A 168 -11.65 6.99 -15.10
C GLY A 168 -11.62 7.14 -13.58
N ARG A 169 -10.64 6.52 -12.90
CA ARG A 169 -10.55 6.53 -11.43
C ARG A 169 -9.74 7.69 -10.85
N ILE A 170 -9.01 8.44 -11.68
CA ILE A 170 -8.28 9.65 -11.26
C ILE A 170 -9.27 10.81 -11.00
N THR A 171 -10.43 10.83 -11.65
CA THR A 171 -11.44 11.90 -11.55
C THR A 171 -12.53 11.64 -10.50
N ASP A 172 -12.55 10.48 -9.86
CA ASP A 172 -13.46 10.20 -8.76
C ASP A 172 -12.97 10.95 -7.50
N GLU A 173 -13.39 12.21 -7.37
CA GLU A 173 -13.04 13.06 -6.22
C GLU A 173 -13.61 12.50 -4.91
N PRO A 174 -12.86 12.56 -3.80
CA PRO A 174 -13.43 12.32 -2.48
C PRO A 174 -14.51 13.37 -2.19
N ARG A 175 -15.78 12.96 -2.16
CA ARG A 175 -16.94 13.76 -1.70
C ARG A 175 -16.90 14.06 -0.18
N CYS A 176 -15.71 14.27 0.39
CA CYS A 176 -15.52 14.50 1.83
C CYS A 176 -15.28 15.97 2.19
N CYS A 177 -15.11 16.87 1.21
CA CYS A 177 -15.10 18.30 1.48
C CYS A 177 -16.54 18.80 1.64
N PRO A 178 -17.00 19.26 2.82
CA PRO A 178 -18.20 20.08 2.87
C PRO A 178 -17.93 21.30 1.98
N THR A 179 -18.83 21.56 1.03
CA THR A 179 -18.84 22.77 0.21
C THR A 179 -19.14 23.98 1.09
N GLY A 180 -18.19 24.36 1.93
CA GLY A 180 -18.22 25.57 2.75
C GLY A 180 -17.57 26.70 1.97
N SER A 181 -18.41 27.53 1.34
CA SER A 181 -18.15 28.93 0.99
C SER A 181 -16.69 29.33 0.71
N MET A 182 -16.19 29.06 -0.50
CA MET A 182 -15.16 29.94 -1.06
C MET A 182 -15.82 31.26 -1.45
N PRO A 183 -15.37 32.43 -0.97
CA PRO A 183 -15.84 33.70 -1.50
C PRO A 183 -15.47 33.80 -2.99
N PRO A 184 -16.34 34.38 -3.84
CA PRO A 184 -16.10 34.42 -5.27
C PRO A 184 -14.82 35.20 -5.57
N VAL A 185 -13.90 34.54 -6.27
CA VAL A 185 -12.70 35.17 -6.83
C VAL A 185 -13.16 36.29 -7.77
N ALA A 186 -12.83 37.54 -7.41
CA ALA A 186 -13.14 38.70 -8.22
C ALA A 186 -12.53 38.52 -9.63
N LYS A 187 -13.40 38.55 -10.65
CA LYS A 187 -13.00 38.57 -12.05
C LYS A 187 -12.11 39.79 -12.30
N ARG A 188 -10.82 39.59 -12.53
CA ARG A 188 -9.98 40.62 -13.16
C ARG A 188 -10.43 40.74 -14.62
N SER A 189 -11.17 41.79 -14.92
CA SER A 189 -11.47 42.21 -16.28
C SER A 189 -10.19 42.62 -16.98
N ALA A 190 -9.80 41.86 -18.00
CA ALA A 190 -8.83 42.30 -18.99
C ALA A 190 -9.54 43.20 -20.00
N SER A 191 -9.15 44.48 -20.04
CA SER A 191 -9.34 45.35 -21.20
C SER A 191 -8.06 46.17 -21.40
N SER A 192 -7.29 45.77 -22.42
CA SER A 192 -6.16 46.46 -23.05
C SER A 192 -6.56 47.84 -23.65
N PRO A 193 -5.70 48.58 -24.41
CA PRO A 193 -4.24 48.67 -24.49
C PRO A 193 -3.71 50.14 -24.41
N CYS A 194 -2.38 50.28 -24.35
CA CYS A 194 -1.51 51.39 -24.79
C CYS A 194 -2.06 52.82 -24.97
N ARG A 195 -1.38 53.81 -24.35
CA ARG A 195 -0.89 55.01 -25.05
C ARG A 195 0.26 55.66 -24.27
N SER A 196 1.36 55.87 -24.98
CA SER A 196 2.45 56.78 -24.67
C SER A 196 1.97 58.25 -24.69
N ARG A 197 2.55 59.08 -23.80
CA ARG A 197 2.97 60.47 -24.06
C ARG A 197 3.55 61.11 -22.79
N ASP A 198 4.82 61.50 -22.90
CA ASP A 198 5.46 62.74 -22.46
C ASP A 198 4.68 63.66 -21.49
N VAL A 199 5.23 63.94 -20.31
CA VAL A 199 5.96 65.18 -19.93
C VAL A 199 6.90 64.85 -18.77
#